data_AF-A0A4Y9SWX6-F1
#
_entry.id   AF-A0A4Y9SWX6-F1
#
_cell.length_a   1.000
_cell.length_b   1.000
_cell.length_c   1.000
_cell.angle_alpha   90.00
_cell.angle_beta   90.00
_cell.angle_gamma   90.00
#
_symmetry.space_group_name_H-M   'P 1'
#
loop_
_entity.id
_entity.type
_entity.pdbx_description
1 polymer ?
#
loop_
_entity_poly.entity_id
_entity_poly.type
_entity_poly.pdbx_seq_one_letter_code
_entity_poly.pdbx_strand_id
1 'polypeptide(L)'
;MRRGQGGFTYLGVIVLVMIIGLVTAATLKIDALLRRAAAEEELLEIGAQFSAALRSYAAATPRGQNPQPPTLKELLRDPRVPGLRRHLRKIFVDPMTGKAEWGVMYMGENTGVIGVYSLSDAAPFKVGNFDTRFSNFENKQKISEWRFTASGTGAVMSPGAGGSAMTPPPIPVITPTTPIEPPPDDDKPAEPDPGKPRGPGGAPQPQEPPQTAPPPTVPPPPPPPQEQPENPEPPEPAEPPQQPDPDDKPQPGVQIPPGGKSPQANPLK
;
A
#
# COMPACT_ATOMS: atom_id res chain seq x y z
N MET A 1 26.76 -71.03 27.60
CA MET A 1 26.81 -69.61 28.01
C MET A 1 26.20 -68.77 26.90
N ARG A 2 24.94 -68.32 27.03
CA ARG A 2 24.29 -67.47 26.01
C ARG A 2 24.56 -66.01 26.35
N ARG A 3 25.34 -65.33 25.50
CA ARG A 3 25.63 -63.89 25.60
C ARG A 3 24.39 -63.12 25.18
N GLY A 4 23.77 -62.40 26.12
CA GLY A 4 22.75 -61.41 25.84
C GLY A 4 23.40 -60.22 25.15
N GLN A 5 23.37 -60.21 23.83
CA GLN A 5 23.85 -59.09 23.00
C GLN A 5 22.69 -58.63 22.12
N GLY A 6 22.36 -57.33 22.19
CA GLY A 6 21.54 -56.67 21.16
C GLY A 6 20.51 -55.63 21.60
N GLY A 7 20.11 -55.57 22.88
CA GLY A 7 18.95 -54.73 23.28
C GLY A 7 19.22 -53.23 23.40
N PHE A 8 20.41 -52.83 23.85
CA PHE A 8 20.68 -51.43 24.20
C PHE A 8 20.80 -50.51 22.98
N THR A 9 21.39 -51.00 21.88
CA THR A 9 21.55 -50.22 20.65
C THR A 9 20.20 -49.91 20.00
N TYR A 10 19.26 -50.87 20.04
CA TYR A 10 17.91 -50.66 19.53
C TYR A 10 17.14 -49.62 20.35
N LEU A 11 17.29 -49.65 21.67
CA LEU A 11 16.73 -48.61 22.55
C LEU A 11 17.29 -47.23 22.24
N GLY A 12 18.61 -47.13 22.03
CA GLY A 12 19.27 -45.89 21.64
C GLY A 12 18.76 -45.34 20.30
N VAL A 13 18.55 -46.21 19.31
CA VAL A 13 18.00 -45.81 18.00
C VAL A 13 16.56 -45.33 18.11
N ILE A 14 15.69 -46.01 18.88
CA ILE A 14 14.30 -45.56 19.08
C ILE A 14 14.27 -44.19 19.76
N VAL A 15 15.08 -43.98 20.80
CA VAL A 15 15.16 -42.69 21.50
C VAL A 15 15.70 -41.61 20.56
N LEU A 16 16.72 -41.90 19.75
CA LEU A 16 17.24 -40.96 18.76
C LEU A 16 16.15 -40.55 17.74
N VAL A 17 15.42 -41.52 17.19
CA VAL A 17 14.34 -41.25 16.23
C VAL A 17 13.21 -40.45 16.88
N MET A 18 12.86 -40.75 18.12
CA MET A 18 11.90 -39.97 18.92
C MET A 18 12.36 -38.52 19.08
N ILE A 19 13.62 -38.28 19.43
CA ILE A 19 14.17 -36.93 19.59
C ILE A 19 14.14 -36.18 18.27
N ILE A 20 14.57 -36.81 17.16
CA ILE A 20 14.54 -36.20 15.82
C ILE A 20 13.10 -35.84 15.45
N GLY A 21 12.15 -36.76 15.62
CA GLY A 21 10.73 -36.50 15.32
C GLY A 21 10.14 -35.34 16.12
N LEU A 22 10.49 -35.23 17.40
CA LEU A 22 10.02 -34.16 18.29
C LEU A 22 10.60 -32.79 17.88
N VAL A 23 11.89 -32.73 17.53
CA VAL A 23 12.55 -31.51 17.06
C VAL A 23 11.96 -31.05 15.71
N THR A 24 11.73 -31.95 14.76
CA THR A 24 11.15 -31.60 13.45
C THR A 24 9.74 -31.02 13.59
N ALA A 25 8.89 -31.61 14.44
CA ALA A 25 7.50 -31.15 14.62
C ALA A 25 7.37 -29.70 15.12
N ALA A 26 8.39 -29.17 15.82
CA ALA A 26 8.36 -27.81 16.37
C ALA A 26 8.55 -26.69 15.31
N THR A 27 9.11 -27.00 14.14
CA THR A 27 9.54 -25.97 13.16
C THR A 27 8.44 -25.46 12.22
N LEU A 28 7.34 -26.20 12.04
CA LEU A 28 6.35 -25.94 10.97
C LEU A 28 5.50 -24.66 11.16
N LYS A 29 5.44 -24.08 12.36
CA LYS A 29 4.52 -22.96 12.65
C LYS A 29 5.09 -21.57 12.30
N ILE A 30 6.39 -21.46 12.07
CA ILE A 30 7.07 -20.18 11.86
C ILE A 30 6.87 -19.67 10.43
N ASP A 31 6.73 -20.57 9.46
CA ASP A 31 6.67 -20.23 8.03
C ASP A 31 5.47 -19.36 7.65
N ALA A 32 4.30 -19.57 8.26
CA ALA A 32 3.10 -18.80 7.94
C ALA A 32 3.22 -17.32 8.34
N LEU A 33 3.89 -17.05 9.47
CA LEU A 33 4.13 -15.68 9.94
C LEU A 33 5.15 -14.97 9.07
N LEU A 34 6.24 -15.66 8.70
CA LEU A 34 7.25 -15.11 7.80
C LEU A 34 6.68 -14.79 6.42
N ARG A 35 5.86 -15.69 5.85
CA ARG A 35 5.17 -15.45 4.58
C ARG A 35 4.25 -14.25 4.63
N ARG A 36 3.50 -14.08 5.72
CA ARG A 36 2.62 -12.92 5.90
C ARG A 36 3.40 -11.62 6.02
N ALA A 37 4.48 -11.60 6.80
CA ALA A 37 5.34 -10.43 6.91
C ALA A 37 5.96 -10.06 5.56
N ALA A 38 6.41 -11.04 4.78
CA ALA A 38 6.93 -10.82 3.43
C ALA A 38 5.85 -10.29 2.47
N ALA A 39 4.62 -10.81 2.55
CA ALA A 39 3.49 -10.31 1.76
C ALA A 39 3.13 -8.84 2.11
N GLU A 40 3.21 -8.46 3.39
CA GLU A 40 3.01 -7.07 3.82
C GLU A 40 4.12 -6.14 3.32
N GLU A 41 5.38 -6.59 3.31
CA GLU A 41 6.49 -5.83 2.75
C GLU A 41 6.32 -5.66 1.23
N GLU A 42 5.98 -6.73 0.53
CA GLU A 42 5.67 -6.69 -0.91
C GLU A 42 4.50 -5.75 -1.21
N LEU A 43 3.47 -5.73 -0.36
CA LEU A 43 2.35 -4.80 -0.48
C LEU A 43 2.82 -3.34 -0.41
N LEU A 44 3.74 -3.00 0.49
CA LEU A 44 4.28 -1.65 0.61
C LEU A 44 5.12 -1.27 -0.63
N GLU A 45 5.90 -2.19 -1.18
CA GLU A 45 6.67 -1.98 -2.41
C GLU A 45 5.77 -1.82 -3.65
N ILE A 46 4.72 -2.64 -3.78
CA ILE A 46 3.71 -2.50 -4.83
C ILE A 46 2.98 -1.16 -4.68
N GLY A 47 2.60 -0.80 -3.46
CA GLY A 47 1.98 0.49 -3.15
C GLY A 47 2.89 1.69 -3.45
N ALA A 48 4.21 1.56 -3.25
CA ALA A 48 5.20 2.54 -3.69
C ALA A 48 5.17 2.71 -5.22
N GLN A 49 5.05 1.61 -5.97
CA GLN A 49 4.96 1.67 -7.43
C GLN A 49 3.66 2.31 -7.91
N PHE A 50 2.53 2.03 -7.26
CA PHE A 50 1.26 2.70 -7.57
C PHE A 50 1.31 4.21 -7.28
N SER A 51 1.82 4.61 -6.11
CA SER A 51 1.96 6.03 -5.77
C SER A 51 2.92 6.76 -6.72
N ALA A 52 4.03 6.13 -7.10
CA ALA A 52 4.95 6.65 -8.11
C ALA A 52 4.29 6.77 -9.50
N ALA A 53 3.49 5.78 -9.92
CA ALA A 53 2.77 5.80 -11.18
C ALA A 53 1.73 6.93 -11.22
N LEU A 54 0.95 7.11 -10.14
CA LEU A 54 -0.01 8.21 -10.01
C LEU A 54 0.69 9.57 -10.07
N ARG A 55 1.82 9.71 -9.39
CA ARG A 55 2.63 10.95 -9.44
C ARG A 55 3.20 11.20 -10.83
N SER A 56 3.68 10.16 -11.51
CA SER A 56 4.21 10.25 -12.87
C SER A 56 3.12 10.65 -13.88
N TYR A 57 1.90 10.11 -13.73
CA TYR A 57 0.75 10.48 -14.54
C TYR A 57 0.35 11.94 -14.32
N ALA A 58 0.29 12.37 -13.05
CA ALA A 58 0.02 13.77 -12.72
C ALA A 58 1.07 14.73 -13.29
N ALA A 59 2.35 14.34 -13.25
CA ALA A 59 3.45 15.13 -13.80
C ALA A 59 3.45 15.20 -15.34
N ALA A 60 2.94 14.16 -16.02
CA ALA A 60 2.81 14.13 -17.47
C ALA A 60 1.58 14.91 -17.97
N THR A 61 0.64 15.25 -17.08
CA THR A 61 -0.60 15.94 -17.45
C THR A 61 -0.33 17.42 -17.77
N PRO A 62 -0.70 17.92 -18.97
CA PRO A 62 -0.61 19.33 -19.30
C PRO A 62 -1.46 20.21 -18.37
N ARG A 63 -1.01 21.44 -18.11
CA ARG A 63 -1.78 22.39 -17.29
C ARG A 63 -3.17 22.63 -17.89
N GLY A 64 -4.19 22.56 -17.06
CA GLY A 64 -5.61 22.73 -17.44
C GLY A 64 -6.38 21.42 -17.64
N GLN A 65 -5.72 20.26 -17.58
CA GLN A 65 -6.39 18.95 -17.55
C GLN A 65 -6.33 18.33 -16.15
N ASN A 66 -7.23 17.37 -15.87
CA ASN A 66 -7.29 16.71 -14.57
C ASN A 66 -6.05 15.82 -14.35
N PRO A 67 -5.23 16.06 -13.31
CA PRO A 67 -3.96 15.34 -13.10
C PRO A 67 -4.15 13.91 -12.61
N GLN A 68 -5.36 13.51 -12.22
CA GLN A 68 -5.68 12.16 -11.80
C GLN A 68 -6.23 11.34 -12.97
N PRO A 69 -5.79 10.08 -13.12
CA PRO A 69 -6.35 9.18 -14.12
C PRO A 69 -7.78 8.80 -13.72
N PRO A 70 -8.77 8.78 -14.62
CA PRO A 70 -10.13 8.32 -14.34
C PRO A 70 -10.19 6.85 -13.93
N THR A 71 -9.30 5.99 -14.44
CA THR A 71 -9.25 4.56 -14.06
C THR A 71 -7.82 4.07 -13.87
N LEU A 72 -7.65 2.99 -13.11
CA LEU A 72 -6.35 2.32 -12.95
C LEU A 72 -5.75 1.83 -14.26
N LYS A 73 -6.58 1.53 -15.26
CA LYS A 73 -6.13 1.06 -16.58
C LYS A 73 -5.32 2.13 -17.31
N GLU A 74 -5.63 3.41 -17.09
CA GLU A 74 -4.89 4.52 -17.71
C GLU A 74 -3.46 4.66 -17.19
N LEU A 75 -3.15 4.11 -16.01
CA LEU A 75 -1.77 4.01 -15.56
C LEU A 75 -0.92 3.07 -16.43
N LEU A 76 -1.53 2.07 -17.07
CA LEU A 76 -0.82 1.20 -18.03
C LEU A 76 -0.71 1.84 -19.41
N ARG A 77 -1.64 2.70 -19.80
CA ARG A 77 -1.61 3.33 -21.10
C ARG A 77 -2.32 4.66 -21.02
N ASP A 78 -1.52 5.72 -21.01
CA ASP A 78 -2.05 7.08 -21.06
C ASP A 78 -2.57 7.37 -22.49
N PRO A 79 -3.87 7.63 -22.69
CA PRO A 79 -4.44 7.95 -23.99
C PRO A 79 -4.19 9.40 -24.44
N ARG A 80 -3.73 10.28 -23.55
CA ARG A 80 -3.60 11.73 -23.80
C ARG A 80 -2.37 12.09 -24.63
N VAL A 81 -1.39 11.20 -24.65
CA VAL A 81 -0.10 11.40 -25.31
C VAL A 81 -0.05 10.57 -26.60
N PRO A 82 0.33 11.16 -27.74
CA PRO A 82 0.54 10.40 -28.98
C PRO A 82 1.78 9.50 -28.83
N GLY A 83 1.55 8.26 -28.36
CA GLY A 83 2.58 7.25 -28.11
C GLY A 83 2.24 6.35 -26.91
N LEU A 84 2.88 5.19 -26.79
CA LEU A 84 2.66 4.32 -25.62
C LEU A 84 3.47 4.83 -24.42
N ARG A 85 2.86 5.67 -23.58
CA ARG A 85 3.41 6.03 -22.25
C ARG A 85 2.80 5.12 -21.17
N ARG A 86 3.67 4.40 -20.48
CA ARG A 86 3.35 3.50 -19.36
C ARG A 86 3.87 4.11 -18.07
N HIS A 87 2.97 4.43 -17.15
CA HIS A 87 3.33 4.85 -15.79
C HIS A 87 3.45 3.65 -14.85
N LEU A 88 2.70 2.58 -15.14
CA LEU A 88 2.73 1.32 -14.44
C LEU A 88 3.01 0.17 -15.40
N ARG A 89 3.87 -0.77 -14.98
CA ARG A 89 4.24 -1.92 -15.81
C ARG A 89 3.08 -2.90 -15.98
N LYS A 90 2.34 -3.17 -14.91
CA LYS A 90 1.17 -4.07 -14.90
C LYS A 90 0.30 -3.74 -13.71
N ILE A 91 -0.97 -4.14 -13.72
CA ILE A 91 -1.72 -4.23 -12.46
C ILE A 91 -1.11 -5.39 -11.67
N PHE A 92 -0.61 -5.08 -10.48
CA PHE A 92 -0.03 -6.06 -9.59
C PHE A 92 -1.13 -6.91 -8.95
N VAL A 93 -0.78 -8.13 -8.57
CA VAL A 93 -1.62 -8.96 -7.71
C VAL A 93 -1.43 -8.45 -6.29
N ASP A 94 -2.51 -8.28 -5.54
CA ASP A 94 -2.44 -7.98 -4.11
C ASP A 94 -1.89 -9.22 -3.37
N PRO A 95 -0.70 -9.14 -2.74
CA PRO A 95 -0.07 -10.28 -2.09
C PRO A 95 -0.85 -10.77 -0.86
N MET A 96 -1.77 -9.95 -0.31
CA MET A 96 -2.61 -10.36 0.82
C MET A 96 -3.85 -11.16 0.39
N THR A 97 -4.43 -10.83 -0.77
CA THR A 97 -5.65 -11.50 -1.27
C THR A 97 -5.38 -12.51 -2.38
N GLY A 98 -4.20 -12.46 -3.00
CA GLY A 98 -3.83 -13.29 -4.16
C GLY A 98 -4.54 -12.91 -5.46
N LYS A 99 -5.26 -11.78 -5.50
CA LYS A 99 -6.03 -11.32 -6.65
C LYS A 99 -5.51 -9.98 -7.19
N ALA A 100 -5.67 -9.74 -8.48
CA ALA A 100 -5.37 -8.43 -9.09
C ALA A 100 -6.51 -7.39 -8.87
N GLU A 101 -7.19 -7.49 -7.73
CA GLU A 101 -8.32 -6.64 -7.34
C GLU A 101 -7.87 -5.67 -6.26
N TRP A 102 -8.04 -4.37 -6.53
CA TRP A 102 -7.61 -3.30 -5.63
C TRP A 102 -8.79 -2.40 -5.29
N GLY A 103 -8.83 -1.96 -4.03
CA GLY A 103 -9.68 -0.85 -3.63
C GLY A 103 -9.18 0.43 -4.28
N VAL A 104 -10.08 1.19 -4.90
CA VAL A 104 -9.76 2.44 -5.60
C VAL A 104 -10.41 3.59 -4.88
N MET A 105 -9.63 4.62 -4.60
CA MET A 105 -10.13 5.88 -4.05
C MET A 105 -10.28 6.89 -5.18
N TYR A 106 -11.45 7.54 -5.27
CA TYR A 106 -11.76 8.55 -6.27
C TYR A 106 -11.88 9.94 -5.64
N MET A 107 -11.66 10.99 -6.43
CA MET A 107 -11.78 12.38 -5.98
C MET A 107 -13.24 12.88 -5.94
N GLY A 108 -14.12 12.30 -6.76
CA GLY A 108 -15.55 12.63 -6.83
C GLY A 108 -16.42 11.38 -7.04
N GLU A 109 -17.55 11.51 -7.74
CA GLU A 109 -18.41 10.40 -8.20
C GLU A 109 -17.65 9.52 -9.23
N ASN A 110 -16.75 8.68 -8.72
CA ASN A 110 -16.01 7.66 -9.47
C ASN A 110 -15.08 8.21 -10.56
N THR A 111 -14.70 9.47 -10.47
CA THR A 111 -13.77 10.11 -11.41
C THR A 111 -12.50 10.56 -10.69
N GLY A 112 -11.36 10.26 -11.31
CA GLY A 112 -10.04 10.66 -10.83
C GLY A 112 -9.55 9.82 -9.65
N VAL A 113 -8.80 8.77 -9.94
CA VAL A 113 -8.13 7.91 -8.96
C VAL A 113 -7.10 8.73 -8.19
N ILE A 114 -7.33 8.87 -6.88
CA ILE A 114 -6.41 9.56 -5.96
C ILE A 114 -5.45 8.58 -5.28
N GLY A 115 -5.82 7.31 -5.21
CA GLY A 115 -5.01 6.28 -4.59
C GLY A 115 -5.64 4.89 -4.68
N VAL A 116 -4.89 3.91 -4.18
CA VAL A 116 -5.30 2.51 -4.07
C VAL A 116 -5.08 1.96 -2.67
N TYR A 117 -5.80 0.91 -2.31
CA TYR A 117 -5.61 0.16 -1.07
C TYR A 117 -5.92 -1.33 -1.30
N SER A 118 -5.38 -2.20 -0.45
CA SER A 118 -5.70 -3.64 -0.49
C SER A 118 -7.09 -3.90 0.08
N LEU A 119 -7.79 -4.91 -0.44
CA LEU A 119 -9.12 -5.31 0.05
C LEU A 119 -9.06 -6.19 1.30
N SER A 120 -7.87 -6.45 1.84
CA SER A 120 -7.69 -7.29 3.02
C SER A 120 -8.05 -6.55 4.33
N ASP A 121 -8.96 -7.13 5.12
CA ASP A 121 -9.30 -6.69 6.48
C ASP A 121 -8.36 -7.24 7.56
N ALA A 122 -7.28 -7.92 7.16
CA ALA A 122 -6.34 -8.51 8.10
C ALA A 122 -5.59 -7.44 8.90
N ALA A 123 -5.30 -7.74 10.17
CA ALA A 123 -4.50 -6.88 11.03
C ALA A 123 -3.04 -6.83 10.54
N PRO A 124 -2.42 -5.64 10.40
CA PRO A 124 -1.05 -5.54 9.94
C PRO A 124 -0.07 -6.05 11.01
N PHE A 125 0.97 -6.75 10.57
CA PHE A 125 2.12 -7.11 11.39
C PHE A 125 3.04 -5.90 11.61
N LYS A 126 3.22 -5.06 10.57
CA LYS A 126 3.98 -3.81 10.68
C LYS A 126 3.10 -2.69 11.23
N VAL A 127 3.36 -2.25 12.47
CA VAL A 127 2.61 -1.16 13.12
C VAL A 127 3.37 0.17 13.17
N GLY A 128 4.68 0.15 12.90
CA GLY A 128 5.56 1.32 12.99
C GLY A 128 6.85 1.16 12.20
N ASN A 129 7.73 2.16 12.33
CA ASN A 129 9.01 2.23 11.61
C ASN A 129 8.81 2.12 10.09
N PHE A 130 7.83 2.86 9.59
CA PHE A 130 7.59 3.00 8.15
C PHE A 130 8.54 4.04 7.57
N ASP A 131 8.82 3.94 6.27
CA ASP A 131 9.45 5.03 5.54
C ASP A 131 8.60 6.31 5.63
N THR A 132 9.22 7.47 5.45
CA THR A 132 8.54 8.78 5.44
C THR A 132 7.38 8.86 4.44
N ARG A 133 7.48 8.13 3.33
CA ARG A 133 6.41 7.98 2.32
C ARG A 133 5.18 7.21 2.82
N PHE A 134 5.21 6.60 3.99
CA PHE A 134 4.16 5.73 4.54
C PHE A 134 3.82 6.05 6.01
N SER A 135 4.24 7.21 6.55
CA SER A 135 4.02 7.55 7.97
C SER A 135 2.54 7.55 8.40
N ASN A 136 1.59 7.66 7.46
CA ASN A 136 0.16 7.61 7.76
C ASN A 136 -0.39 6.19 8.01
N PHE A 137 0.45 5.16 7.88
CA PHE A 137 0.09 3.77 8.10
C PHE A 137 0.41 3.29 9.52
N GLU A 138 1.08 4.14 10.30
CA GLU A 138 1.38 3.85 11.70
C GLU A 138 0.09 3.64 12.51
N ASN A 139 0.11 2.61 13.35
CA ASN A 139 -0.98 2.25 14.27
C ASN A 139 -2.34 1.96 13.59
N LYS A 140 -2.36 1.66 12.29
CA LYS A 140 -3.58 1.18 11.61
C LYS A 140 -3.94 -0.23 12.08
N GLN A 141 -5.24 -0.48 12.21
CA GLN A 141 -5.76 -1.76 12.70
C GLN A 141 -5.98 -2.77 11.56
N LYS A 142 -6.06 -2.27 10.31
CA LYS A 142 -6.35 -3.07 9.12
C LYS A 142 -5.45 -2.68 7.97
N ILE A 143 -5.11 -3.65 7.14
CA ILE A 143 -4.36 -3.42 5.90
C ILE A 143 -5.17 -2.59 4.90
N SER A 144 -6.49 -2.71 4.86
CA SER A 144 -7.37 -1.88 4.03
C SER A 144 -7.32 -0.38 4.35
N GLU A 145 -6.80 0.00 5.52
CA GLU A 145 -6.57 1.40 5.89
C GLU A 145 -5.27 1.96 5.30
N TRP A 146 -4.39 1.12 4.75
CA TRP A 146 -3.16 1.53 4.07
C TRP A 146 -3.49 2.04 2.66
N ARG A 147 -3.62 3.36 2.58
CA ARG A 147 -4.05 4.10 1.39
C ARG A 147 -2.83 4.70 0.68
N PHE A 148 -2.49 4.13 -0.48
CA PHE A 148 -1.37 4.57 -1.31
C PHE A 148 -1.82 5.68 -2.26
N THR A 149 -1.41 6.92 -2.01
CA THR A 149 -1.77 8.11 -2.81
C THR A 149 -0.56 8.70 -3.53
N ALA A 150 -0.77 9.55 -4.54
CA ALA A 150 0.31 10.19 -5.29
C ALA A 150 1.27 11.03 -4.42
N SER A 151 0.74 11.63 -3.34
CA SER A 151 1.51 12.47 -2.42
C SER A 151 2.39 11.65 -1.46
N GLY A 152 2.26 10.31 -1.42
CA GLY A 152 2.94 9.44 -0.45
C GLY A 152 2.35 9.60 0.96
N THR A 153 2.11 10.83 1.38
CA THR A 153 1.27 11.11 2.53
C THR A 153 -0.17 10.79 2.13
N GLY A 154 -0.78 9.78 2.75
CA GLY A 154 -2.20 9.47 2.63
C GLY A 154 -3.06 10.62 3.16
N ALA A 155 -3.08 11.74 2.43
CA ALA A 155 -3.92 12.89 2.66
C ALA A 155 -5.32 12.54 2.17
N VAL A 156 -5.98 11.63 2.89
CA VAL A 156 -7.43 11.64 2.99
C VAL A 156 -7.75 12.60 4.12
N MET A 157 -8.44 13.68 3.75
CA MET A 157 -9.04 14.62 4.68
C MET A 157 -9.71 13.85 5.82
N SER A 158 -9.28 14.12 7.05
CA SER A 158 -10.07 13.77 8.22
C SER A 158 -11.35 14.62 8.17
N PRO A 159 -12.57 14.04 8.13
CA PRO A 159 -13.78 14.83 8.26
C PRO A 159 -13.90 15.24 9.73
N GLY A 160 -13.52 16.47 10.04
CA GLY A 160 -13.68 17.05 11.38
C GLY A 160 -12.38 17.46 12.06
N ALA A 161 -11.73 18.49 11.53
CA ALA A 161 -10.85 19.35 12.32
C ALA A 161 -10.99 20.77 11.77
N GLY A 162 -12.07 21.43 12.18
CA GLY A 162 -12.22 22.87 12.02
C GLY A 162 -11.10 23.61 12.77
N GLY A 163 -10.61 24.67 12.14
CA GLY A 163 -9.73 25.72 12.63
C GLY A 163 -9.13 25.58 14.03
N SER A 164 -7.83 25.37 14.08
CA SER A 164 -6.97 26.07 15.04
C SER A 164 -5.63 26.33 14.38
N ALA A 165 -5.44 27.59 13.98
CA ALA A 165 -4.16 28.12 13.57
C ALA A 165 -3.19 27.98 14.75
N MET A 166 -2.25 27.03 14.66
CA MET A 166 -1.12 26.96 15.57
C MET A 166 -0.03 27.86 15.02
N THR A 167 0.08 29.04 15.61
CA THR A 167 1.13 30.04 15.38
C THR A 167 2.52 29.40 15.53
N PRO A 168 3.49 29.67 14.64
CA PRO A 168 4.87 29.25 14.85
C PRO A 168 5.47 30.00 16.06
N PRO A 169 6.39 29.39 16.83
CA PRO A 169 7.07 30.07 17.93
C PRO A 169 7.99 31.19 17.40
N PRO A 170 8.16 32.31 18.12
CA PRO A 170 9.04 33.40 17.69
C PRO A 170 10.51 33.00 17.80
N ILE A 171 11.25 33.27 16.72
CA ILE A 171 12.73 33.25 16.69
C ILE A 171 13.22 34.51 17.45
N PRO A 172 14.14 34.41 18.43
CA PRO A 172 14.70 35.60 19.06
C PRO A 172 15.60 36.36 18.07
N VAL A 173 15.23 37.60 17.77
CA VAL A 173 16.04 38.56 17.01
C VAL A 173 17.09 39.15 17.96
N ILE A 174 18.37 38.89 17.70
CA ILE A 174 19.47 39.67 18.28
C ILE A 174 19.73 40.89 17.40
N THR A 175 19.54 42.08 17.96
CA THR A 175 19.81 43.39 17.35
C THR A 175 21.31 43.72 17.36
N PRO A 176 21.85 44.39 16.32
CA PRO A 176 23.20 44.96 16.36
C PRO A 176 23.15 46.43 16.80
N THR A 177 24.04 46.86 17.70
CA THR A 177 24.28 48.29 18.02
C THR A 177 25.73 48.45 18.51
N THR A 178 26.67 48.86 17.64
CA THR A 178 27.33 50.20 17.51
C THR A 178 28.60 50.34 18.43
N PRO A 179 29.53 51.28 18.20
CA PRO A 179 30.91 51.04 17.73
C PRO A 179 32.00 51.58 18.68
N ILE A 180 33.27 51.23 18.46
CA ILE A 180 34.42 51.87 19.13
C ILE A 180 35.44 52.33 18.08
N GLU A 181 35.75 53.63 18.16
CA GLU A 181 36.67 54.45 17.40
C GLU A 181 38.14 54.28 17.91
N PRO A 182 39.19 54.60 17.10
CA PRO A 182 40.58 54.23 17.41
C PRO A 182 41.38 55.37 18.06
N PRO A 183 42.58 55.11 18.60
CA PRO A 183 43.63 56.11 18.73
C PRO A 183 44.78 55.90 17.71
N PRO A 184 45.48 56.98 17.29
CA PRO A 184 46.50 56.94 16.24
C PRO A 184 47.95 56.97 16.78
N ASP A 185 48.87 56.67 15.84
CA ASP A 185 50.29 57.02 15.73
C ASP A 185 51.29 56.57 16.82
N ASP A 186 52.29 55.78 16.41
CA ASP A 186 53.69 56.26 16.30
C ASP A 186 54.65 55.17 15.71
N ASP A 187 55.43 55.63 14.73
CA ASP A 187 56.75 55.20 14.22
C ASP A 187 57.24 53.72 14.21
N LYS A 188 57.36 53.18 12.98
CA LYS A 188 58.56 52.71 12.23
C LYS A 188 59.82 52.15 12.99
N PRO A 189 60.75 51.47 12.29
CA PRO A 189 60.84 50.04 11.97
C PRO A 189 62.09 49.35 12.61
N ALA A 190 62.03 48.04 12.87
CA ALA A 190 63.26 47.26 13.03
C ALA A 190 63.12 45.85 12.43
N GLU A 191 64.08 45.56 11.56
CA GLU A 191 64.33 44.36 10.77
C GLU A 191 64.90 43.21 11.66
N PRO A 192 65.36 42.06 11.14
CA PRO A 192 64.78 40.74 11.37
C PRO A 192 65.64 39.79 12.26
N ASP A 193 65.01 38.67 12.67
CA ASP A 193 65.50 37.30 12.90
C ASP A 193 66.95 37.05 13.42
N PRO A 194 67.15 36.22 14.47
CA PRO A 194 67.31 34.77 14.24
C PRO A 194 66.75 33.89 15.39
N GLY A 195 65.82 32.96 15.11
CA GLY A 195 65.19 32.22 16.20
C GLY A 195 64.51 30.87 15.99
N LYS A 196 64.93 30.05 15.02
CA LYS A 196 64.74 28.56 14.97
C LYS A 196 63.34 28.03 14.53
N PRO A 197 63.28 26.93 13.73
CA PRO A 197 62.21 26.67 12.79
C PRO A 197 61.13 25.70 13.28
N ARG A 198 59.94 25.86 12.69
CA ARG A 198 58.77 24.98 12.79
C ARG A 198 58.95 23.76 11.88
N GLY A 199 58.93 22.57 12.47
CA GLY A 199 58.99 21.30 11.73
C GLY A 199 57.68 20.98 10.98
N PRO A 200 57.74 20.29 9.83
CA PRO A 200 56.58 19.90 9.04
C PRO A 200 56.13 18.47 9.37
N GLY A 201 54.83 18.26 9.51
CA GLY A 201 54.19 16.94 9.51
C GLY A 201 52.75 17.11 9.03
N GLY A 202 52.20 16.31 8.13
CA GLY A 202 52.73 15.21 7.32
C GLY A 202 51.77 15.03 6.13
N ALA A 203 52.28 14.47 5.04
CA ALA A 203 51.57 14.30 3.77
C ALA A 203 50.44 13.23 3.83
N PRO A 204 49.47 13.26 2.90
CA PRO A 204 48.45 12.21 2.75
C PRO A 204 49.04 10.93 2.14
N GLN A 205 48.73 9.76 2.71
CA GLN A 205 49.09 8.46 2.14
C GLN A 205 48.08 8.02 1.05
N PRO A 206 48.53 7.45 -0.08
CA PRO A 206 47.67 6.80 -1.09
C PRO A 206 47.18 5.42 -0.65
N GLN A 207 45.89 5.08 -0.88
CA GLN A 207 45.35 3.73 -0.70
C GLN A 207 45.16 3.02 -2.05
N GLU A 208 45.61 1.76 -2.13
CA GLU A 208 45.59 0.83 -3.28
C GLU A 208 44.18 0.31 -3.67
N PRO A 209 43.96 -0.18 -4.92
CA PRO A 209 42.76 -0.92 -5.35
C PRO A 209 42.96 -2.46 -5.20
N PRO A 210 42.01 -3.35 -5.63
CA PRO A 210 40.60 -3.55 -5.30
C PRO A 210 40.33 -4.97 -4.71
N GLN A 211 39.17 -5.23 -4.08
CA GLN A 211 38.71 -6.61 -3.82
C GLN A 211 37.30 -6.87 -4.35
N THR A 212 37.20 -7.97 -5.07
CA THR A 212 36.10 -8.49 -5.90
C THR A 212 34.85 -8.80 -5.07
N ALA A 213 33.70 -8.27 -5.47
CA ALA A 213 32.41 -8.65 -4.90
C ALA A 213 32.05 -10.10 -5.31
N PRO A 214 31.48 -10.94 -4.42
CA PRO A 214 30.95 -12.24 -4.82
C PRO A 214 29.72 -12.06 -5.71
N PRO A 215 29.45 -13.01 -6.65
CA PRO A 215 28.31 -12.91 -7.55
C PRO A 215 26.98 -13.05 -6.78
N PRO A 216 25.88 -12.47 -7.30
CA PRO A 216 24.57 -12.60 -6.69
C PRO A 216 24.09 -14.06 -6.78
N THR A 217 23.70 -14.64 -5.65
CA THR A 217 22.98 -15.91 -5.59
C THR A 217 21.64 -15.77 -6.29
N VAL A 218 21.45 -16.47 -7.40
CA VAL A 218 20.17 -16.57 -8.11
C VAL A 218 19.20 -17.37 -7.23
N PRO A 219 18.02 -16.84 -6.85
CA PRO A 219 17.02 -17.60 -6.12
C PRO A 219 16.47 -18.75 -6.98
N PRO A 220 16.12 -19.91 -6.38
CA PRO A 220 15.59 -21.03 -7.13
C PRO A 220 14.27 -20.65 -7.84
N PRO A 221 13.99 -21.23 -9.02
CA PRO A 221 12.75 -20.95 -9.74
C PRO A 221 11.53 -21.37 -8.92
N PRO A 222 10.41 -20.62 -9.03
CA PRO A 222 9.18 -20.96 -8.32
C PRO A 222 8.67 -22.35 -8.73
N PRO A 223 8.03 -23.10 -7.82
CA PRO A 223 7.40 -24.36 -8.16
C PRO A 223 6.33 -24.16 -9.25
N PRO A 224 6.11 -25.16 -10.12
CA PRO A 224 5.10 -25.07 -11.17
C PRO A 224 3.71 -24.81 -10.56
N PRO A 225 2.84 -24.05 -11.26
CA PRO A 225 1.46 -23.81 -10.81
C PRO A 225 0.77 -25.14 -10.50
N GLN A 226 0.30 -25.30 -9.27
CA GLN A 226 -0.62 -26.38 -8.93
C GLN A 226 -1.90 -26.15 -9.74
N GLU A 227 -2.26 -27.13 -10.59
CA GLU A 227 -3.52 -27.14 -11.33
C GLU A 227 -4.68 -26.93 -10.35
N GLN A 228 -5.38 -25.81 -10.51
CA GLN A 228 -6.62 -25.56 -9.79
C GLN A 228 -7.66 -26.58 -10.29
N PRO A 229 -8.40 -27.26 -9.39
CA PRO A 229 -9.53 -28.06 -9.82
C PRO A 229 -10.53 -27.14 -10.53
N GLU A 230 -10.88 -27.56 -11.74
CA GLU A 230 -11.84 -26.98 -12.67
C GLU A 230 -13.11 -26.53 -11.94
N ASN A 231 -13.42 -25.23 -12.04
CA ASN A 231 -14.63 -24.64 -11.49
C ASN A 231 -15.83 -25.25 -12.23
N PRO A 232 -16.82 -25.87 -11.56
CA PRO A 232 -17.99 -26.36 -12.26
C PRO A 232 -18.75 -25.20 -12.90
N GLU A 233 -19.13 -25.43 -14.15
CA GLU A 233 -19.85 -24.55 -15.06
C GLU A 233 -21.03 -23.80 -14.38
N PRO A 234 -21.20 -22.49 -14.61
CA PRO A 234 -22.36 -21.76 -14.09
C PRO A 234 -23.66 -22.32 -14.70
N PRO A 235 -24.74 -22.51 -13.93
CA PRO A 235 -26.03 -22.87 -14.50
C PRO A 235 -26.54 -21.76 -15.43
N GLU A 236 -27.13 -22.20 -16.53
CA GLU A 236 -27.73 -21.45 -17.64
C GLU A 236 -28.54 -20.21 -17.20
N PRO A 237 -28.46 -19.06 -17.90
CA PRO A 237 -29.24 -17.88 -17.54
C PRO A 237 -30.74 -18.14 -17.68
N ALA A 238 -31.50 -17.92 -16.60
CA ALA A 238 -32.95 -17.87 -16.65
C ALA A 238 -33.42 -16.79 -17.65
N GLU A 239 -34.38 -17.17 -18.48
CA GLU A 239 -35.04 -16.37 -19.51
C GLU A 239 -35.57 -15.03 -18.93
N PRO A 240 -35.38 -13.88 -19.60
CA PRO A 240 -35.88 -12.59 -19.12
C PRO A 240 -37.42 -12.55 -19.14
N PRO A 241 -38.10 -11.96 -18.14
CA PRO A 241 -39.54 -11.75 -18.21
C PRO A 241 -39.89 -10.84 -19.41
N GLN A 242 -40.76 -11.34 -20.30
CA GLN A 242 -41.30 -10.59 -21.42
C GLN A 242 -42.02 -9.33 -20.91
N GLN A 243 -41.66 -8.18 -21.48
CA GLN A 243 -42.38 -6.92 -21.26
C GLN A 243 -43.81 -7.05 -21.84
N PRO A 244 -44.86 -6.60 -21.13
CA PRO A 244 -46.22 -6.66 -21.65
C PRO A 244 -46.43 -5.67 -22.80
N ASP A 245 -47.11 -6.13 -23.85
CA ASP A 245 -47.51 -5.39 -25.05
C ASP A 245 -48.31 -4.11 -24.73
N PRO A 246 -48.14 -3.01 -25.49
CA PRO A 246 -48.79 -1.72 -25.21
C PRO A 246 -50.23 -1.58 -25.77
N ASP A 247 -50.84 -2.65 -26.29
CA ASP A 247 -52.15 -2.61 -26.96
C ASP A 247 -53.21 -3.46 -26.23
N ASP A 248 -53.63 -3.03 -25.05
CA ASP A 248 -54.90 -3.46 -24.46
C ASP A 248 -55.65 -2.27 -23.83
N LYS A 249 -56.40 -1.56 -24.67
CA LYS A 249 -57.43 -0.62 -24.23
C LYS A 249 -58.73 -1.40 -24.01
N PRO A 250 -59.34 -1.37 -22.80
CA PRO A 250 -60.62 -2.02 -22.60
C PRO A 250 -61.76 -1.21 -23.26
N GLN A 251 -62.54 -1.89 -24.12
CA GLN A 251 -63.80 -1.38 -24.67
C GLN A 251 -64.93 -1.46 -23.60
N PRO A 252 -65.89 -0.51 -23.57
CA PRO A 252 -66.98 -0.51 -22.60
C PRO A 252 -68.16 -1.37 -23.10
N GLY A 253 -68.42 -2.48 -22.41
CA GLY A 253 -69.54 -3.40 -22.67
C GLY A 253 -70.65 -3.28 -21.62
N VAL A 254 -71.81 -2.83 -22.07
CA VAL A 254 -73.11 -2.65 -21.40
C VAL A 254 -73.64 -3.94 -20.75
N GLN A 255 -74.27 -3.86 -19.55
CA GLN A 255 -75.29 -4.81 -19.08
C GLN A 255 -76.19 -4.27 -17.92
N ILE A 256 -77.43 -3.88 -18.30
CA ILE A 256 -78.78 -4.19 -17.74
C ILE A 256 -79.19 -3.75 -16.28
N PRO A 257 -80.42 -3.18 -16.08
CA PRO A 257 -80.80 -2.36 -14.90
C PRO A 257 -81.48 -3.10 -13.71
N PRO A 258 -81.55 -2.48 -12.51
CA PRO A 258 -82.25 -3.03 -11.34
C PRO A 258 -83.72 -2.57 -11.24
N GLY A 259 -84.64 -3.49 -10.98
CA GLY A 259 -86.03 -3.16 -10.63
C GLY A 259 -86.74 -4.30 -9.92
N GLY A 260 -87.21 -4.07 -8.68
CA GLY A 260 -88.13 -5.00 -8.01
C GLY A 260 -88.25 -4.93 -6.48
N LYS A 261 -88.76 -3.81 -5.95
CA LYS A 261 -89.64 -3.60 -4.76
C LYS A 261 -89.52 -4.49 -3.48
N SER A 262 -89.26 -3.81 -2.34
CA SER A 262 -89.94 -3.72 -1.01
C SER A 262 -90.83 -4.88 -0.49
N PRO A 263 -91.09 -5.07 0.84
CA PRO A 263 -91.18 -4.01 1.88
C PRO A 263 -90.84 -4.38 3.36
N GLN A 264 -90.81 -3.33 4.20
CA GLN A 264 -91.29 -3.24 5.61
C GLN A 264 -90.70 -4.18 6.70
N ALA A 265 -90.06 -3.62 7.71
CA ALA A 265 -90.63 -3.47 9.07
C ALA A 265 -89.55 -3.10 10.11
N ASN A 266 -89.78 -1.96 10.77
CA ASN A 266 -89.27 -1.60 12.10
C ASN A 266 -90.12 -2.37 13.14
N PRO A 267 -89.63 -2.70 14.36
CA PRO A 267 -89.66 -1.70 15.44
C PRO A 267 -88.53 -1.76 16.50
N LEU A 268 -88.33 -0.59 17.11
CA LEU A 268 -87.81 -0.21 18.43
C LEU A 268 -87.37 -1.31 19.43
N LYS A 269 -86.21 -1.08 20.06
CA LYS A 269 -86.15 -0.58 21.45
C LYS A 269 -84.83 0.12 21.75
#